data_AF-A0A956GJR8-F1
#
_entry.id   AF-A0A956GJR8-F1
#
_cell.length_a   1.000
_cell.length_b   1.000
_cell.length_c   1.000
_cell.angle_alpha   90.00
_cell.angle_beta   90.00
_cell.angle_gamma   90.00
#
_symmetry.space_group_name_H-M   'P 1'
#
loop_
_entity.id
_entity.type
_entity.pdbx_description
1 polymer ?
#
loop_
_entity_poly.entity_id
_entity_poly.type
_entity_poly.pdbx_seq_one_letter_code
_entity_poly.pdbx_strand_id
1 'polypeptide(L)'
;MEIENTTMTDSTNGPEAAPTASRYDELERMVAAMKDDFIRFYVQGNKAAGTRVRAAMQDLKTFAQTVRTEVQTIKNEGKSAS
;
A
#
# COMPACT_ATOMS: atom_id res chain seq x y z
N MET A 1 -42.59 25.13 -32.38
CA MET A 1 -41.90 24.82 -31.12
C MET A 1 -40.75 23.92 -31.49
N GLU A 2 -39.58 24.53 -31.67
CA GLU A 2 -38.33 23.82 -31.88
C GLU A 2 -37.99 23.10 -30.56
N ILE A 3 -37.68 21.81 -30.66
CA ILE A 3 -37.10 21.07 -29.55
C ILE A 3 -35.66 20.77 -29.97
N GLU A 4 -34.79 21.75 -29.76
CA GLU A 4 -33.37 21.48 -29.58
C GLU A 4 -33.15 21.10 -28.13
N ASN A 5 -32.66 19.88 -27.89
CA ASN A 5 -31.78 19.66 -26.75
C ASN A 5 -30.70 18.64 -27.12
N THR A 6 -29.62 19.19 -27.67
CA THR A 6 -28.26 18.73 -27.50
C THR A 6 -28.00 18.31 -26.05
N THR A 7 -27.56 17.07 -25.85
CA THR A 7 -26.26 16.75 -25.24
C THR A 7 -26.01 15.26 -25.42
N MET A 8 -25.07 14.92 -26.30
CA MET A 8 -24.23 13.75 -26.08
C MET A 8 -23.38 14.03 -24.84
N THR A 9 -23.50 13.18 -23.82
CA THR A 9 -22.44 13.00 -22.83
C THR A 9 -22.02 11.55 -22.88
N ASP A 10 -20.93 11.31 -23.60
CA ASP A 10 -20.01 10.21 -23.33
C ASP A 10 -19.65 10.22 -21.84
N SER A 11 -19.81 9.07 -21.20
CA SER A 11 -19.16 8.76 -19.94
C SER A 11 -18.86 7.27 -19.93
N THR A 12 -17.96 6.89 -20.82
CA THR A 12 -16.87 6.01 -20.42
C THR A 12 -16.18 6.62 -19.20
N ASN A 13 -16.38 6.02 -18.01
CA ASN A 13 -15.46 6.09 -16.86
C ASN A 13 -15.96 5.16 -15.74
N GLY A 14 -15.64 3.86 -15.82
CA GLY A 14 -14.84 3.31 -14.72
C GLY A 14 -13.41 3.74 -14.99
N PRO A 15 -12.53 4.04 -14.02
CA PRO A 15 -12.47 3.61 -12.62
C PRO A 15 -12.33 4.78 -11.63
N GLU A 16 -12.63 4.58 -10.35
CA GLU A 16 -12.18 5.53 -9.31
C GLU A 16 -11.38 4.78 -8.25
N ALA A 17 -10.19 4.34 -8.66
CA ALA A 17 -9.09 4.16 -7.72
C ALA A 17 -8.73 5.57 -7.22
N ALA A 18 -9.14 5.88 -5.99
CA ALA A 18 -8.88 7.17 -5.36
C ALA A 18 -7.37 7.53 -5.34
N PRO A 19 -6.99 8.81 -5.36
CA PRO A 19 -5.61 9.22 -5.59
C PRO A 19 -4.78 9.33 -4.29
N THR A 20 -3.55 8.80 -4.38
CA THR A 20 -2.30 9.08 -3.62
C THR A 20 -2.06 8.41 -2.25
N ALA A 21 -1.26 7.32 -2.23
CA ALA A 21 -0.16 7.01 -1.27
C ALA A 21 0.39 5.55 -1.38
N SER A 22 0.68 5.03 -2.58
CA SER A 22 0.91 3.58 -2.82
C SER A 22 1.81 2.85 -1.79
N ARG A 23 2.93 3.43 -1.36
CA ARG A 23 3.84 2.79 -0.37
C ARG A 23 3.25 2.76 1.05
N TYR A 24 2.52 3.79 1.42
CA TYR A 24 1.84 3.85 2.72
C TYR A 24 0.68 2.85 2.77
N ASP A 25 -0.13 2.79 1.70
CA ASP A 25 -1.25 1.85 1.61
C ASP A 25 -0.77 0.39 1.65
N GLU A 26 0.37 0.11 1.01
CA GLU A 26 1.01 -1.21 1.05
C GLU A 26 1.50 -1.55 2.47
N LEU A 27 2.13 -0.60 3.16
CA LEU A 27 2.54 -0.76 4.56
C LEU A 27 1.35 -1.07 5.47
N GLU A 28 0.26 -0.31 5.38
CA GLU A 28 -0.94 -0.52 6.18
C GLU A 28 -1.54 -1.91 5.94
N ARG A 29 -1.61 -2.36 4.67
CA ARG A 29 -2.09 -3.70 4.33
C ARG A 29 -1.23 -4.79 4.94
N MET A 30 0.10 -4.65 4.90
CA MET A 30 1.02 -5.61 5.53
C MET A 30 0.76 -5.69 7.04
N VAL A 31 0.63 -4.55 7.72
CA VAL A 31 0.35 -4.52 9.16
C VAL A 31 -1.00 -5.13 9.49
N ALA A 32 -2.05 -4.77 8.74
CA ALA A 32 -3.39 -5.30 8.94
C ALA A 32 -3.45 -6.83 8.77
N ALA A 33 -2.75 -7.38 7.77
CA ALA A 33 -2.72 -8.81 7.51
C ALA A 33 -2.10 -9.64 8.64
N MET A 34 -1.18 -9.06 9.44
CA MET A 34 -0.53 -9.78 10.54
C MET A 34 -1.36 -9.84 11.83
N LYS A 35 -2.38 -8.97 11.97
CA LYS A 35 -3.10 -8.73 13.24
C LYS A 35 -3.59 -10.02 13.92
N ASP A 36 -4.25 -10.88 13.16
CA ASP A 36 -4.83 -12.12 13.70
C ASP A 36 -3.76 -13.09 14.18
N ASP A 37 -2.63 -13.17 13.47
CA ASP A 37 -1.53 -14.06 13.84
C ASP A 37 -0.80 -13.54 15.08
N PHE A 38 -0.68 -12.22 15.27
CA PHE A 38 -0.22 -11.64 16.53
C PHE A 38 -1.11 -12.07 17.70
N ILE A 39 -2.43 -11.92 17.58
CA ILE A 39 -3.38 -12.30 18.64
C ILE A 39 -3.25 -13.79 18.94
N ARG A 40 -3.30 -14.64 17.91
CA ARG A 40 -3.20 -16.10 18.08
C ARG A 40 -1.87 -16.52 18.70
N PHE A 41 -0.77 -15.87 18.35
CA PHE A 41 0.54 -16.20 18.93
C PHE A 41 0.67 -15.73 20.38
N TYR A 42 0.48 -14.44 20.65
CA TYR A 42 0.75 -13.85 21.97
C TYR A 42 -0.32 -14.17 23.02
N VAL A 43 -1.59 -14.30 22.62
CA VAL A 43 -2.69 -14.56 23.56
C VAL A 43 -2.99 -16.06 23.67
N GLN A 44 -2.97 -16.78 22.55
CA GLN A 44 -3.41 -18.18 22.50
C GLN A 44 -2.24 -19.19 22.46
N GLY A 45 -0.99 -18.73 22.39
CA GLY A 45 0.20 -19.60 22.35
C GLY A 45 0.34 -20.41 21.06
N ASN A 46 -0.31 -20.00 19.96
CA ASN A 46 -0.30 -20.74 18.70
C ASN A 46 1.05 -20.64 17.98
N LYS A 47 1.84 -21.73 18.02
CA LYS A 47 3.18 -21.80 17.41
C LYS A 47 3.19 -21.55 15.89
N ALA A 48 2.19 -22.05 15.16
CA ALA A 48 2.11 -21.85 13.71
C ALA A 48 1.84 -20.38 13.35
N ALA A 49 1.02 -19.69 14.15
CA ALA A 49 0.84 -18.24 14.02
C ALA A 49 2.16 -17.50 14.31
N GLY A 50 2.95 -17.94 15.29
CA GLY A 50 4.28 -17.39 15.54
C GLY A 50 5.23 -17.51 14.34
N THR A 51 5.23 -18.66 13.65
CA THR A 51 6.01 -18.82 12.41
C THR A 51 5.58 -17.83 11.32
N ARG A 52 4.26 -17.60 11.17
CA ARG A 52 3.74 -16.63 10.20
C ARG A 52 4.05 -15.18 10.57
N VAL A 53 3.91 -14.80 11.85
CA VAL A 53 4.34 -13.47 12.33
C VAL A 53 5.81 -13.24 12.02
N ARG A 54 6.68 -14.23 12.28
CA ARG A 54 8.12 -14.10 11.99
C ARG A 54 8.40 -13.87 10.50
N ALA A 55 7.74 -14.64 9.62
CA ALA A 55 7.89 -14.48 8.18
C ALA A 55 7.38 -13.11 7.72
N ALA A 56 6.17 -12.71 8.12
CA ALA A 56 5.59 -11.43 7.75
C ALA A 56 6.41 -10.23 8.24
N MET A 57 7.01 -10.31 9.44
CA MET A 57 7.92 -9.28 9.95
C MET A 57 9.24 -9.21 9.16
N GLN A 58 9.70 -10.34 8.62
CA GLN A 58 10.88 -10.38 7.75
C GLN A 58 10.59 -9.71 6.39
N ASP A 59 9.39 -9.91 5.85
CA ASP A 59 8.93 -9.25 4.64
C ASP A 59 8.76 -7.74 4.88
N LEU A 60 8.17 -7.35 6.02
CA LEU A 60 8.02 -5.95 6.41
C LEU A 60 9.38 -5.23 6.55
N LYS A 61 10.37 -5.90 7.15
CA LYS A 61 11.74 -5.36 7.23
C LYS A 61 12.30 -5.09 5.83
N THR A 62 12.12 -6.03 4.92
CA THR A 62 12.61 -5.93 3.54
C THR A 62 11.93 -4.77 2.82
N PHE A 63 10.61 -4.70 2.90
CA PHE A 63 9.81 -3.60 2.36
C PHE A 63 10.27 -2.24 2.88
N ALA A 64 10.41 -2.10 4.20
CA ALA A 64 10.86 -0.86 4.82
C ALA A 64 12.27 -0.43 4.35
N GLN A 65 13.18 -1.39 4.16
CA GLN A 65 14.50 -1.12 3.62
C GLN A 65 14.44 -0.64 2.17
N THR A 66 13.60 -1.25 1.33
CA THR A 66 13.38 -0.82 -0.05
C THR A 66 12.88 0.62 -0.10
N VAL A 67 11.81 0.93 0.63
CA VAL A 67 11.23 2.29 0.69
C VAL A 67 12.26 3.30 1.19
N ARG A 68 13.05 2.97 2.21
CA ARG A 68 14.15 3.84 2.69
C ARG A 68 15.16 4.12 1.58
N THR A 69 15.60 3.10 0.85
CA THR A 69 16.57 3.25 -0.24
C THR A 69 15.98 4.12 -1.35
N GLU A 70 14.72 3.91 -1.74
CA GLU A 70 14.02 4.74 -2.73
C GLU A 70 14.03 6.22 -2.34
N VAL A 71 13.62 6.55 -1.10
CA VAL A 71 13.65 7.92 -0.58
C VAL A 71 15.06 8.51 -0.62
N GLN A 72 16.06 7.71 -0.24
CA GLN A 72 17.44 8.16 -0.22
C GLN A 72 18.01 8.39 -1.63
N THR A 73 17.63 7.57 -2.60
CA THR A 73 17.96 7.74 -4.01
C THR A 73 17.34 9.03 -4.55
N ILE A 74 16.04 9.25 -4.34
CA ILE A 74 15.35 10.49 -4.77
C ILE A 74 16.04 11.74 -4.20
N LYS A 75 16.40 11.72 -2.91
CA LYS A 75 17.13 12.82 -2.27
C LYS A 75 18.50 13.07 -2.91
N ASN A 76 19.20 12.01 -3.31
CA ASN A 76 20.54 12.09 -3.89
C ASN A 76 20.50 12.49 -5.37
N GLU A 77 19.53 12.02 -6.15
CA GLU A 77 19.33 12.43 -7.54
C GLU A 77 19.00 13.91 -7.65
N GLY A 78 18.17 14.44 -6.74
CA GLY A 78 17.92 15.89 -6.64
C GLY A 78 19.15 16.72 -6.24
N LYS A 79 20.24 16.09 -5.78
CA LYS A 79 21.47 16.76 -5.35
C LYS A 79 22.60 16.69 -6.40
N SER A 80 22.45 15.87 -7.44
CA SER A 80 23.46 15.64 -8.48
C SER A 80 23.34 16.57 -9.70
N ALA A 81 22.34 17.46 -9.72
CA ALA A 81 22.08 18.41 -10.81
C ALA A 81 22.61 19.84 -10.54
N SER A 82 23.60 20.00 -9.65
CA SER A 82 24.24 21.28 -9.32
C SER A 82 25.76 21.19 -9.39
#